data_AF-A0A7X1NJU9-F1
#
_entry.id   AF-A0A7X1NJU9-F1
#
_cell.length_a   1.000
_cell.length_b   1.000
_cell.length_c   1.000
_cell.angle_alpha   90.00
_cell.angle_beta   90.00
_cell.angle_gamma   90.00
#
_symmetry.space_group_name_H-M   'P 1'
#
loop_
_entity.id
_entity.type
_entity.pdbx_description
1 polymer ?
#
loop_
_entity_poly.entity_id
_entity_poly.type
_entity_poly.pdbx_seq_one_letter_code
_entity_poly.pdbx_strand_id
1 'polypeptide(L)'
;MIREALGHIKCTELTTKHVAELLEEIEARGKMQWAVHVRSRMMAVCRRGIALGGLDKNPADATERAMVKVKRKRMTLDVFNATLEQAPTVAPWLRNAMLLALISGQALSSIGR
;
A
#
# COMPACT_ATOMS: atom_id res chain seq x y z
N MET A 1 12.17 6.42 2.49
CA MET A 1 11.51 6.67 3.79
C MET A 1 11.96 5.78 4.92
N ILE A 2 11.70 4.45 4.99
CA ILE A 2 12.13 3.64 6.16
C ILE A 2 13.65 3.74 6.40
N ARG A 3 14.46 3.60 5.33
CA ARG A 3 15.92 3.75 5.41
C ARG A 3 16.37 5.16 5.82
N GLU A 4 15.67 6.19 5.35
CA GLU A 4 16.01 7.59 5.66
C GLU A 4 15.66 7.92 7.12
N ALA A 5 14.48 7.50 7.58
CA ALA A 5 13.97 7.81 8.90
C ALA A 5 14.56 6.96 10.02
N LEU A 6 14.86 5.67 9.77
CA LEU A 6 15.30 4.72 10.80
C LEU A 6 16.63 4.06 10.48
N GLY A 7 17.17 4.20 9.27
CA GLY A 7 18.37 3.48 8.84
C GLY A 7 19.68 3.96 9.47
N HIS A 8 19.67 5.11 10.14
CA HIS A 8 20.80 5.64 10.88
C HIS A 8 20.80 5.23 12.36
N ILE A 9 19.70 4.67 12.87
CA ILE A 9 19.55 4.23 14.25
C ILE A 9 20.10 2.82 14.38
N LYS A 10 20.89 2.55 15.43
CA LYS A 10 21.35 1.19 15.72
C LYS A 10 20.18 0.29 16.10
N CYS A 11 20.26 -0.97 15.71
CA CYS A 11 19.25 -1.98 16.05
C CYS A 11 18.88 -2.03 17.54
N THR A 12 19.86 -1.84 18.43
CA THR A 12 19.70 -1.85 19.89
C THR A 12 19.04 -0.59 20.45
N GLU A 13 19.11 0.53 19.74
CA GLU A 13 18.54 1.83 20.15
C GLU A 13 17.14 2.06 19.53
N LEU A 14 16.66 1.13 18.69
CA LEU A 14 15.36 1.25 18.05
C LEU A 14 14.22 1.08 19.07
N THR A 15 13.59 2.18 19.44
CA THR A 15 12.44 2.20 20.35
C THR A 15 11.09 2.19 19.61
N THR A 16 10.02 1.81 20.31
CA THR A 16 8.63 1.90 19.83
C THR A 16 8.26 3.34 19.42
N LYS A 17 8.85 4.34 20.07
CA LYS A 17 8.60 5.76 19.80
C LYS A 17 8.99 6.15 18.37
N HIS A 18 10.16 5.72 17.90
CA HIS A 18 10.61 6.02 16.54
C HIS A 18 9.72 5.40 15.47
N VAL A 19 9.19 4.19 15.74
CA VAL A 19 8.23 3.55 14.84
C VAL A 19 6.90 4.29 14.86
N ALA A 20 6.44 4.75 16.02
CA ALA A 20 5.21 5.53 16.14
C ALA A 20 5.32 6.89 15.43
N GLU A 21 6.39 7.66 15.67
CA GLU A 21 6.64 8.94 15.01
C GLU A 21 6.62 8.79 13.46
N LEU A 22 7.26 7.74 12.94
CA LEU A 22 7.25 7.45 11.50
C LEU A 22 5.83 7.16 10.98
N LEU A 23 5.03 6.42 11.74
CA LEU A 23 3.66 6.08 11.35
C LEU A 23 2.76 7.31 11.41
N GLU A 24 2.86 8.13 12.47
CA GLU A 24 2.12 9.37 12.63
C GLU A 24 2.41 10.37 11.49
N GLU A 25 3.66 10.50 11.04
CA GLU A 25 3.99 11.31 9.87
C GLU A 25 3.29 10.82 8.58
N ILE A 26 3.14 9.51 8.42
CA ILE A 26 2.48 8.91 7.27
C ILE A 26 0.96 9.11 7.36
N GLU A 27 0.41 8.99 8.55
CA GLU A 27 -1.00 9.20 8.85
C GLU A 27 -1.39 10.67 8.67
N ALA A 28 -0.54 11.61 9.10
CA ALA A 28 -0.71 13.04 8.90
C ALA A 28 -0.76 13.42 7.41
N ARG A 29 -0.08 12.67 6.54
CA ARG A 29 -0.16 12.81 5.07
C ARG A 29 -1.44 12.20 4.47
N GLY A 30 -2.31 11.61 5.29
CA GLY A 30 -3.57 10.97 4.88
C GLY A 30 -3.39 9.60 4.20
N LYS A 31 -2.18 9.01 4.26
CA LYS A 31 -1.84 7.76 3.56
C LYS A 31 -1.98 6.54 4.48
N MET A 32 -3.17 6.32 5.03
CA MET A 32 -3.43 5.27 6.02
C MET A 32 -3.07 3.85 5.54
N GLN A 33 -3.38 3.46 4.30
CA GLN A 33 -2.95 2.16 3.75
C GLN A 33 -1.43 2.00 3.77
N TRP A 34 -0.72 3.08 3.48
CA TRP A 34 0.73 3.05 3.45
C TRP A 34 1.31 2.90 4.86
N ALA A 35 0.73 3.55 5.88
CA ALA A 35 1.09 3.33 7.28
C ALA A 35 0.98 1.84 7.66
N VAL A 36 -0.10 1.17 7.27
CA VAL A 36 -0.28 -0.28 7.51
C VAL A 36 0.84 -1.10 6.84
N HIS A 37 1.17 -0.81 5.58
CA HIS A 37 2.24 -1.52 4.87
C HIS A 37 3.62 -1.27 5.48
N VAL A 38 3.91 -0.03 5.90
CA VAL A 38 5.16 0.35 6.56
C VAL A 38 5.29 -0.35 7.91
N ARG A 39 4.23 -0.36 8.73
CA ARG A 39 4.19 -1.12 9.99
C ARG A 39 4.47 -2.61 9.77
N SER A 40 3.78 -3.23 8.81
CA SER A 40 3.98 -4.65 8.48
C SER A 40 5.42 -4.94 8.03
N ARG A 41 6.00 -4.05 7.21
CA ARG A 41 7.39 -4.19 6.80
C ARG A 41 8.34 -4.05 7.99
N MET A 42 8.07 -3.12 8.91
CA MET A 42 8.92 -2.96 10.09
C MET A 42 8.85 -4.14 11.04
N MET A 43 7.67 -4.73 11.25
CA MET A 43 7.56 -5.98 12.01
C MET A 43 8.42 -7.08 11.40
N ALA A 44 8.40 -7.24 10.06
CA ALA A 44 9.21 -8.25 9.38
C ALA A 44 10.73 -7.99 9.52
N VAL A 45 11.16 -6.73 9.41
CA VAL A 45 12.58 -6.34 9.56
C VAL A 45 13.05 -6.55 11.00
N CYS A 46 12.27 -6.12 11.99
CA CYS A 46 12.62 -6.28 13.41
C CYS A 46 12.66 -7.76 13.81
N ARG A 47 11.72 -8.59 13.33
CA ARG A 47 11.78 -10.06 13.51
C ARG A 47 13.06 -10.66 12.95
N ARG A 48 13.52 -10.19 11.80
CA ARG A 48 14.80 -10.63 11.24
C ARG A 48 16.00 -10.15 12.09
N GLY A 49 15.92 -8.95 12.66
CA GLY A 49 16.90 -8.44 13.62
C GLY A 49 17.00 -9.31 14.87
N ILE A 50 15.87 -9.79 15.39
CA ILE A 50 15.83 -10.72 16.54
C ILE A 50 16.47 -12.06 16.17
N ALA A 51 16.15 -12.62 15.00
CA ALA A 51 16.74 -13.88 14.54
C ALA A 51 18.26 -13.81 14.36
N LEU A 52 18.81 -12.61 14.13
CA LEU A 52 20.25 -12.35 14.01
C LEU A 52 20.90 -11.96 15.35
N GLY A 53 20.14 -11.92 16.45
CA GLY A 53 20.64 -11.54 17.78
C GLY A 53 20.87 -10.03 17.97
N GLY A 54 20.39 -9.19 17.06
CA GLY A 54 20.55 -7.74 17.14
C GLY A 54 19.48 -7.00 17.95
N LEU A 55 18.37 -7.67 18.27
CA LEU A 55 17.27 -7.17 19.10
C LEU A 55 16.70 -8.31 19.96
N ASP A 56 16.24 -7.99 21.17
CA ASP A 56 15.57 -8.97 22.04
C ASP A 56 14.05 -9.00 21.84
N LYS A 57 13.45 -7.87 21.45
CA LYS A 57 12.00 -7.69 21.29
C LYS A 57 11.70 -6.85 20.05
N ASN A 58 10.50 -7.02 19.49
CA ASN A 58 10.08 -6.28 18.31
C ASN A 58 9.35 -4.99 18.72
N PRO A 59 9.96 -3.80 18.57
CA PRO A 59 9.32 -2.53 18.93
C PRO A 59 8.11 -2.21 18.05
N ALA A 60 8.04 -2.73 16.83
CA ALA A 60 6.92 -2.47 15.92
C ALA A 60 5.64 -3.21 16.30
N ASP A 61 5.71 -4.29 17.10
CA ASP A 61 4.52 -5.05 17.53
C ASP A 61 3.62 -4.24 18.47
N ALA A 62 4.21 -3.35 19.28
CA ALA A 62 3.49 -2.50 20.24
C ALA A 62 2.78 -1.29 19.61
N THR A 63 2.98 -1.03 18.31
CA THR A 63 2.34 0.10 17.60
C THR A 63 0.93 -0.25 17.16
N GLU A 64 0.01 0.71 17.23
CA GLU A 64 -1.37 0.52 16.79
C GLU A 64 -1.47 0.49 15.26
N ARG A 65 -2.47 -0.21 14.73
CA ARG A 65 -2.69 -0.32 13.29
C ARG A 65 -3.63 0.78 12.82
N ALA A 66 -3.18 1.59 11.86
CA ALA A 66 -4.01 2.59 11.21
C ALA A 66 -5.33 2.02 10.67
N MET A 67 -6.45 2.69 10.96
CA MET A 67 -7.76 2.34 10.40
C MET A 67 -7.89 2.83 8.96
N VAL A 68 -8.01 1.89 8.02
CA VAL A 68 -8.21 2.23 6.61
C VAL A 68 -9.67 2.09 6.22
N LYS A 69 -10.25 3.19 5.72
CA LYS A 69 -11.50 3.17 4.94
C LYS A 69 -11.19 3.16 3.45
N VAL A 70 -11.76 2.20 2.72
CA VAL A 70 -11.60 2.09 1.27
C VAL A 70 -12.35 3.23 0.59
N LYS A 71 -11.62 4.10 -0.12
CA LYS A 71 -12.20 5.27 -0.83
C LYS A 71 -12.67 4.95 -2.26
N ARG A 72 -12.19 3.84 -2.85
CA ARG A 72 -12.52 3.47 -4.23
C ARG A 72 -13.98 3.04 -4.32
N LYS A 73 -14.78 3.79 -5.08
CA LYS A 73 -16.19 3.46 -5.34
C LYS A 73 -16.30 2.36 -6.39
N ARG A 74 -17.38 1.58 -6.32
CA ARG A 74 -17.77 0.65 -7.39
C ARG A 74 -18.31 1.44 -8.57
N MET A 75 -18.04 0.96 -9.78
CA MET A 75 -18.52 1.55 -11.03
C MET A 75 -19.87 0.91 -11.40
N THR A 76 -20.85 1.73 -11.77
CA THR A 76 -22.14 1.27 -12.29
C THR A 76 -22.06 1.10 -13.81
N LEU A 77 -23.01 0.36 -14.39
CA LEU A 77 -23.05 0.12 -15.84
C LEU A 77 -23.25 1.41 -16.63
N ASP A 78 -24.03 2.37 -16.12
CA ASP A 78 -24.25 3.65 -16.80
C ASP A 78 -22.95 4.45 -16.94
N VAL A 79 -22.16 4.49 -15.86
CA VAL A 79 -20.85 5.15 -15.86
C VAL A 79 -19.87 4.41 -16.78
N PHE A 80 -19.93 3.08 -16.83
CA PHE A 80 -19.12 2.28 -17.73
C PHE A 80 -19.43 2.59 -19.20
N ASN A 81 -20.71 2.58 -19.59
CA ASN A 81 -21.13 2.85 -20.97
C ASN A 81 -20.75 4.26 -21.42
N ALA A 82 -20.97 5.28 -20.57
CA ALA A 82 -20.55 6.64 -20.85
C ALA A 82 -19.02 6.76 -21.04
N THR A 83 -18.23 6.00 -20.26
CA THR A 83 -16.77 5.97 -20.41
C THR A 83 -16.34 5.21 -21.67
N LEU A 84 -17.06 4.15 -22.04
CA LEU A 84 -16.78 3.31 -23.21
C LEU A 84 -16.92 4.11 -24.53
N GLU A 85 -17.86 5.05 -24.58
CA GLU A 85 -18.07 5.94 -25.73
C GLU A 85 -16.90 6.91 -25.94
N GLN A 86 -16.27 7.38 -24.85
CA GLN A 86 -15.12 8.30 -24.90
C GLN A 86 -13.76 7.58 -25.01
N ALA A 87 -13.69 6.29 -24.66
CA ALA A 87 -12.49 5.47 -24.74
C ALA A 87 -11.72 5.53 -26.08
N PRO A 88 -12.36 5.47 -27.28
CA PRO A 88 -11.63 5.53 -28.54
C PRO A 88 -10.91 6.86 -28.79
N THR A 89 -11.35 7.96 -28.15
CA THR A 89 -10.69 9.27 -28.23
C THR A 89 -9.32 9.27 -27.54
N VAL A 90 -9.15 8.46 -26.50
CA VAL A 90 -7.87 8.33 -25.77
C VAL A 90 -6.95 7.34 -26.49
N ALA A 91 -7.49 6.18 -26.88
CA ALA A 91 -6.75 5.20 -27.67
C ALA A 91 -7.72 4.28 -28.42
N PRO A 92 -7.46 3.95 -29.70
CA PRO A 92 -8.35 3.09 -30.50
C PRO A 92 -8.59 1.70 -29.90
N TRP A 93 -7.59 1.14 -29.19
CA TRP A 93 -7.64 -0.19 -28.59
C TRP A 93 -8.35 -0.22 -27.22
N LEU A 94 -8.52 0.93 -26.56
CA LEU A 94 -8.99 0.98 -25.17
C LEU A 94 -10.42 0.47 -25.03
N ARG A 95 -11.27 0.76 -26.01
CA ARG A 95 -12.66 0.27 -26.06
C ARG A 95 -12.70 -1.27 -26.03
N ASN A 96 -11.88 -1.91 -26.86
CA ASN A 96 -11.82 -3.36 -26.96
C ASN A 96 -11.25 -3.98 -25.67
N ALA A 97 -10.22 -3.35 -25.08
CA ALA A 97 -9.66 -3.79 -23.82
C ALA A 97 -10.67 -3.70 -22.65
N MET A 98 -11.48 -2.63 -22.60
CA MET A 98 -12.55 -2.47 -21.61
C MET A 98 -13.64 -3.54 -21.75
N LEU A 99 -14.07 -3.84 -22.97
CA LEU A 99 -15.06 -4.89 -23.24
C LEU A 99 -14.52 -6.28 -22.89
N LEU A 100 -13.27 -6.57 -23.27
CA LEU A 100 -12.60 -7.81 -22.94
C LEU A 100 -12.48 -7.99 -21.41
N ALA A 101 -12.15 -6.91 -20.68
CA ALA A 101 -12.11 -6.93 -19.22
C ALA A 101 -13.46 -7.26 -18.59
N LEU A 102 -14.55 -6.71 -19.15
CA LEU A 102 -15.89 -6.92 -18.63
C LEU A 102 -16.37 -8.37 -18.82
N ILE A 103 -16.13 -8.95 -20.00
CA ILE A 103 -16.59 -10.30 -20.33
C ILE A 103 -15.72 -11.36 -19.65
N SER A 104 -14.39 -11.17 -19.65
CA SER A 104 -13.45 -12.16 -19.12
C SER A 104 -13.29 -12.10 -17.59
N GLY A 105 -13.63 -10.97 -16.97
CA GLY A 105 -13.42 -10.72 -15.54
C GLY A 105 -11.93 -10.71 -15.12
N GLN A 106 -11.01 -10.64 -16.08
CA GLN A 106 -9.57 -10.75 -15.81
C GLN A 106 -8.99 -9.45 -15.25
N ALA A 107 -7.87 -9.59 -14.52
CA ALA A 107 -7.11 -8.45 -14.05
C ALA A 107 -6.47 -7.70 -15.23
N LEU A 108 -6.27 -6.39 -15.09
CA LEU A 108 -5.64 -5.54 -16.12
C LEU A 108 -4.27 -6.10 -16.57
N SER A 109 -3.49 -6.65 -15.63
CA SER A 109 -2.19 -7.26 -15.89
C SER A 109 -2.23 -8.44 -16.86
N SER A 110 -3.38 -9.11 -16.97
CA SER A 110 -3.57 -10.25 -17.87
C SER A 110 -4.08 -9.81 -19.25
N ILE A 111 -4.75 -8.66 -19.33
CA ILE A 111 -5.39 -8.15 -20.55
C ILE A 111 -4.41 -7.31 -21.39
N GLY A 112 -3.53 -6.56 -20.72
CA GLY A 112 -2.54 -5.69 -21.37
C GLY A 112 -1.21 -6.37 -21.72
N ARG A 113 -1.18 -7.71 -21.77
CA ARG A 113 0.00 -8.50 -22.17
C ARG A 113 -0.12 -8.95 -23.61
#